data_AF-A0A841N838-F1
#
_entry.id   AF-A0A841N838-F1
#
_cell.length_a   1.000
_cell.length_b   1.000
_cell.length_c   1.000
_cell.angle_alpha   90.00
_cell.angle_beta   90.00
_cell.angle_gamma   90.00
#
_symmetry.space_group_name_H-M   'P 1'
#
loop_
_entity.id
_entity.type
_entity.pdbx_description
1 polymer ?
#
loop_
_entity_poly.entity_id
_entity_poly.type
_entity_poly.pdbx_seq_one_letter_code
_entity_poly.pdbx_strand_id
1 'polypeptide(L)'
;MNTGSHYKLYHFIPWTRRKIYKMLILSIVPTALFYFLGWKWLAIPWVPVALLGTATAFISGFKNTQTYNRSWEARQIYGAIINNSRSFGILVKDFIRADDEVQEKALHQQVIYRHFAWLTALRFQLRETKSWEHVKTKSYNKEYLQYYKVPEWESKLEDELKVFLSDDELQYVLSTKNRATQIIALQSAQLRKLNEEGKISEYNYTALENQFKELYDQQGKCERIKNFPYPRQFSSINLYFTNALCFLLPLGFLGEFSKMIEKFGDHIVWLTIPFSVLLGWVFLVLEQIGESTENPFEGNANDIPITQISRNIEIDLREMLGEKELPPAIQPVNNIVM
;
A
#
# COMPACT_ATOMS: atom_id res chain seq x y z
N MET A 1 -7.01 2.70 0.79
CA MET A 1 -7.87 1.61 0.30
C MET A 1 -9.15 2.15 -0.29
N ASN A 2 -9.45 1.79 -1.54
CA ASN A 2 -10.71 2.12 -2.18
C ASN A 2 -11.83 1.22 -1.63
N THR A 3 -12.94 1.83 -1.20
CA THR A 3 -14.10 1.14 -0.61
C THR A 3 -15.28 1.02 -1.59
N GLY A 4 -15.13 1.49 -2.83
CA GLY A 4 -16.14 1.35 -3.87
C GLY A 4 -16.26 -0.11 -4.36
N SER A 5 -17.44 -0.49 -4.86
CA SER A 5 -17.70 -1.85 -5.35
C SER A 5 -16.85 -2.25 -6.55
N HIS A 6 -16.54 -1.29 -7.44
CA HIS A 6 -15.66 -1.45 -8.59
C HIS A 6 -15.11 -0.09 -9.04
N TYR A 7 -13.96 -0.10 -9.72
CA TYR A 7 -13.48 1.07 -10.45
C TYR A 7 -14.32 1.30 -11.70
N LYS A 8 -15.06 2.40 -11.74
CA LYS A 8 -15.80 2.79 -12.95
C LYS A 8 -14.82 3.15 -14.07
N LEU A 9 -15.20 2.87 -15.32
CA LEU A 9 -14.34 3.09 -16.50
C LEU A 9 -13.81 4.53 -16.58
N TYR A 10 -14.60 5.53 -16.22
CA TYR A 10 -14.17 6.94 -16.27
C TYR A 10 -13.11 7.30 -15.21
N HIS A 11 -12.93 6.51 -14.15
CA HIS A 11 -11.78 6.64 -13.23
C HIS A 11 -10.59 5.77 -13.69
N PHE A 12 -10.89 4.58 -14.22
CA PHE A 12 -9.88 3.60 -14.61
C PHE A 12 -9.12 3.97 -15.89
N ILE A 13 -9.82 4.54 -16.88
CA ILE A 13 -9.21 4.96 -18.16
C ILE A 13 -8.21 6.09 -17.93
N PRO A 14 -8.49 7.19 -17.20
CA PRO A 14 -7.49 8.22 -16.92
C PRO A 14 -6.23 7.68 -16.24
N TRP A 15 -6.35 6.73 -15.32
CA TRP A 15 -5.22 6.10 -14.64
C TRP A 15 -4.35 5.24 -15.59
N THR A 16 -4.93 4.73 -16.68
CA THR A 16 -4.26 3.83 -17.64
C THR A 16 -4.02 4.46 -19.02
N ARG A 17 -4.48 5.70 -19.25
CA ARG A 17 -4.50 6.36 -20.58
C ARG A 17 -3.15 6.44 -21.27
N ARG A 18 -2.07 6.61 -20.50
CA ARG A 18 -0.70 6.67 -21.04
C ARG A 18 -0.31 5.35 -21.70
N LYS A 19 -0.84 4.22 -21.22
CA LYS A 19 -0.66 2.89 -21.83
C LYS A 19 -1.45 2.78 -23.13
N ILE A 20 -2.68 3.32 -23.15
CA ILE A 20 -3.50 3.39 -24.37
C ILE A 20 -2.78 4.22 -25.44
N TYR A 21 -2.27 5.41 -25.09
CA TYR A 21 -1.51 6.25 -26.03
C TYR A 21 -0.25 5.56 -26.55
N LYS A 22 0.49 4.87 -25.68
CA LYS A 22 1.64 4.05 -26.08
C LYS A 22 1.23 3.01 -27.12
N MET A 23 0.14 2.28 -26.89
CA MET A 23 -0.34 1.26 -27.82
C MET A 23 -0.92 1.83 -29.11
N LEU A 24 -1.54 3.02 -29.07
CA LEU A 24 -2.00 3.71 -30.27
C LEU A 24 -0.82 4.07 -31.16
N ILE A 25 0.24 4.66 -30.61
CA ILE A 25 1.44 5.01 -31.38
C ILE A 25 2.09 3.74 -31.96
N LEU A 26 2.27 2.71 -31.12
CA LEU A 26 2.88 1.45 -31.53
C LEU A 26 2.06 0.69 -32.59
N SER A 27 0.75 0.90 -32.67
CA SER A 27 -0.09 0.24 -33.67
C SER A 27 -0.32 1.08 -34.92
N ILE A 28 -0.51 2.39 -34.79
CA ILE A 28 -0.72 3.31 -35.92
C ILE A 28 0.52 3.34 -36.82
N VAL A 29 1.73 3.47 -36.26
CA VAL A 29 2.95 3.65 -37.06
C VAL A 29 3.20 2.45 -37.99
N PRO A 30 3.26 1.19 -37.50
CA PRO A 30 3.45 0.04 -38.39
C PRO A 30 2.30 -0.17 -39.37
N THR A 31 1.05 0.08 -38.94
CA THR A 31 -0.13 -0.06 -39.81
C THR A 31 -0.10 0.93 -40.96
N ALA A 32 0.26 2.19 -40.70
CA ALA A 32 0.38 3.21 -41.72
C ALA A 32 1.54 2.91 -42.69
N LEU A 33 2.70 2.47 -42.18
CA LEU A 33 3.84 2.07 -43.01
C LEU A 33 3.49 0.87 -43.90
N PHE A 34 2.77 -0.11 -43.37
CA PHE A 34 2.29 -1.26 -44.14
C PHE A 34 1.33 -0.82 -45.26
N TYR A 35 0.33 0.00 -44.94
CA TYR A 35 -0.74 0.39 -45.85
C TYR A 35 -0.27 1.39 -46.93
N PHE A 36 0.41 2.48 -46.53
CA PHE A 36 0.77 3.56 -47.46
C PHE A 36 2.11 3.35 -48.17
N LEU A 37 3.12 2.77 -47.49
CA LEU A 37 4.44 2.56 -48.07
C LEU A 37 4.63 1.13 -48.61
N GLY A 38 3.63 0.27 -48.47
CA GLY A 38 3.70 -1.11 -48.94
C GLY A 38 4.75 -1.96 -48.21
N TRP A 39 5.12 -1.61 -46.97
CA TRP A 39 6.12 -2.33 -46.17
C TRP A 39 5.56 -3.66 -45.64
N LYS A 40 5.36 -4.61 -46.55
CA LYS A 40 4.75 -5.92 -46.25
C LYS A 40 5.60 -6.77 -45.31
N TRP A 41 6.90 -6.50 -45.18
CA TRP A 41 7.81 -7.21 -44.27
C TRP A 41 7.54 -6.95 -42.78
N LEU A 42 6.76 -5.91 -42.45
CA LEU A 42 6.30 -5.64 -41.08
C LEU A 42 5.30 -6.68 -40.58
N ALA A 43 4.61 -7.38 -41.49
CA ALA A 43 3.73 -8.48 -41.13
C ALA A 43 4.57 -9.69 -40.71
N ILE A 44 4.46 -10.07 -39.44
CA ILE A 44 5.14 -11.26 -38.89
C ILE A 44 4.12 -12.36 -38.59
N PRO A 45 4.55 -13.64 -38.51
CA PRO A 45 3.66 -14.73 -38.08
C PRO A 45 3.09 -14.49 -36.68
N TRP A 46 1.83 -14.86 -36.45
CA TRP A 46 1.18 -14.74 -35.14
C TRP A 46 1.77 -15.67 -34.07
N VAL A 47 2.26 -16.85 -34.46
CA VAL A 47 2.66 -17.91 -33.51
C VAL A 47 3.72 -17.43 -32.50
N PRO A 48 4.84 -16.78 -32.89
CA PRO A 48 5.80 -16.23 -31.93
C PRO A 48 5.20 -15.18 -30.98
N VAL A 49 4.28 -14.35 -31.48
CA VAL A 49 3.60 -13.32 -30.67
C VAL A 49 2.68 -13.96 -29.64
N ALA A 50 1.93 -14.98 -30.05
CA ALA A 50 1.05 -15.75 -29.16
C ALA A 50 1.85 -16.46 -28.05
N LEU A 51 2.97 -17.10 -28.38
CA LEU A 51 3.85 -17.75 -27.40
C LEU A 51 4.41 -16.76 -26.38
N LEU A 52 4.87 -15.59 -26.83
CA LEU A 52 5.30 -14.52 -25.93
C LEU A 52 4.15 -14.00 -25.08
N GLY A 53 2.94 -13.92 -25.65
CA GLY A 53 1.71 -13.56 -24.95
C GLY A 53 1.40 -14.51 -23.80
N THR A 54 1.46 -15.82 -24.05
CA THR A 54 1.28 -16.86 -23.03
C THR A 54 2.33 -16.75 -21.92
N ALA A 55 3.61 -16.59 -22.29
CA ALA A 55 4.68 -16.41 -21.30
C ALA A 55 4.48 -15.15 -20.44
N THR A 56 4.10 -14.03 -21.08
CA THR A 56 3.83 -12.77 -20.39
C THR A 56 2.64 -12.88 -19.43
N ALA A 57 1.56 -13.54 -19.85
CA ALA A 57 0.37 -13.76 -19.01
C ALA A 57 0.71 -14.57 -17.77
N PHE A 58 1.49 -15.64 -17.93
CA PHE A 58 1.95 -16.48 -16.84
C PHE A 58 2.79 -15.68 -15.84
N ILE A 59 3.85 -15.01 -16.30
CA ILE A 59 4.75 -14.22 -15.44
C ILE A 59 4.00 -13.10 -14.72
N SER A 60 3.13 -12.37 -15.44
CA SER A 60 2.29 -11.32 -14.83
C SER A 60 1.35 -11.88 -13.77
N GLY A 61 0.76 -13.05 -14.01
CA GLY A 61 -0.06 -13.75 -13.02
C GLY A 61 0.70 -14.09 -11.72
N PHE A 62 1.92 -14.64 -11.83
CA PHE A 62 2.77 -14.87 -10.66
C PHE A 62 3.11 -13.57 -9.93
N LYS A 63 3.56 -12.54 -10.66
CA LYS A 63 3.90 -11.25 -10.04
C LYS A 63 2.71 -10.66 -9.29
N ASN A 64 1.53 -10.65 -9.90
CA ASN A 64 0.32 -10.10 -9.28
C ASN A 64 -0.10 -10.91 -8.05
N THR A 65 0.08 -12.23 -8.07
CA THR A 65 -0.20 -13.09 -6.91
C THR A 65 0.78 -12.81 -5.76
N GLN A 66 2.07 -12.65 -6.05
CA GLN A 66 3.09 -12.39 -5.02
C GLN A 66 2.96 -10.98 -4.41
N THR A 67 2.69 -9.98 -5.25
CA THR A 67 2.44 -8.61 -4.77
C THR A 67 1.15 -8.52 -3.97
N TYR A 68 0.09 -9.23 -4.38
CA TYR A 68 -1.13 -9.37 -3.58
C TYR A 68 -0.87 -10.03 -2.22
N ASN A 69 -0.17 -11.15 -2.18
CA ASN A 69 0.16 -11.85 -0.92
C ASN A 69 0.92 -10.93 0.06
N ARG A 70 1.83 -10.10 -0.46
CA ARG A 70 2.55 -9.11 0.34
C ARG A 70 1.64 -8.02 0.89
N SER A 71 0.68 -7.52 0.10
CA SER A 71 -0.34 -6.59 0.60
C SER A 71 -1.28 -7.26 1.61
N TRP A 72 -1.59 -8.54 1.43
CA TRP A 72 -2.40 -9.32 2.36
C TRP A 72 -1.68 -9.54 3.69
N GLU A 73 -0.39 -9.90 3.67
CA GLU A 73 0.46 -10.02 4.87
C GLU A 73 0.45 -8.71 5.67
N ALA A 74 0.65 -7.58 5.01
CA ALA A 74 0.59 -6.26 5.64
C ALA A 74 -0.78 -6.00 6.30
N ARG A 75 -1.89 -6.45 5.68
CA ARG A 75 -3.25 -6.30 6.23
C ARG A 75 -3.44 -7.17 7.46
N GLN A 76 -2.91 -8.40 7.45
CA GLN A 76 -2.95 -9.31 8.59
C GLN A 76 -2.14 -8.77 9.78
N ILE A 77 -0.94 -8.23 9.51
CA ILE A 77 -0.09 -7.61 10.54
C ILE A 77 -0.84 -6.45 11.23
N TYR A 78 -1.41 -5.52 10.46
CA TYR A 78 -2.20 -4.43 11.05
C TYR A 78 -3.48 -4.92 11.74
N GLY A 79 -4.08 -6.02 11.27
CA GLY A 79 -5.17 -6.69 11.97
C GLY A 79 -4.76 -7.20 13.35
N ALA A 80 -3.57 -7.79 13.46
CA ALA A 80 -3.00 -8.21 14.74
C ALA A 80 -2.71 -7.01 15.64
N ILE A 81 -2.21 -5.89 15.10
CA ILE A 81 -2.01 -4.65 15.86
C ILE A 81 -3.32 -4.15 16.48
N ILE A 82 -4.44 -4.18 15.75
CA ILE A 82 -5.76 -3.79 16.30
C ILE A 82 -6.11 -4.65 17.51
N ASN A 83 -6.05 -5.98 17.36
CA ASN A 83 -6.44 -6.90 18.41
C ASN A 83 -5.52 -6.78 19.64
N ASN A 84 -4.21 -6.76 19.43
CA ASN A 84 -3.23 -6.61 20.52
C ASN A 84 -3.36 -5.26 21.22
N SER A 85 -3.68 -4.18 20.50
CA SER A 85 -3.93 -2.87 21.11
C SER A 85 -5.17 -2.87 22.01
N ARG A 86 -6.27 -3.49 21.57
CA ARG A 86 -7.49 -3.63 22.36
C ARG A 86 -7.28 -4.51 23.60
N SER A 87 -6.59 -5.64 23.42
CA SER A 87 -6.20 -6.51 24.53
C SER A 87 -5.31 -5.77 25.53
N PHE A 88 -4.32 -5.02 25.04
CA PHE A 88 -3.45 -4.19 25.88
C PHE A 88 -4.27 -3.18 26.70
N GLY A 89 -5.23 -2.47 26.10
CA GLY A 89 -6.11 -1.54 26.81
C GLY A 89 -6.91 -2.19 27.95
N ILE A 90 -7.45 -3.38 27.71
CA ILE A 90 -8.16 -4.16 28.75
C ILE A 90 -7.20 -4.51 29.89
N LEU A 91 -6.01 -5.05 29.57
CA LEU A 91 -5.03 -5.43 30.58
C LEU A 91 -4.55 -4.23 31.40
N VAL A 92 -4.29 -3.08 30.76
CA VAL A 92 -3.91 -1.84 31.45
C VAL A 92 -4.94 -1.48 32.52
N LYS A 93 -6.24 -1.49 32.16
CA LYS A 93 -7.33 -1.13 33.08
C LYS A 93 -7.47 -2.12 34.24
N ASP A 94 -7.24 -3.41 33.97
CA ASP A 94 -7.52 -4.45 34.96
C ASP A 94 -6.32 -4.77 35.86
N PHE A 95 -5.09 -4.54 35.37
CA PHE A 95 -3.86 -4.97 36.02
C PHE A 95 -3.10 -3.86 36.74
N ILE A 96 -3.24 -2.61 36.32
CA ILE A 96 -2.61 -1.47 36.99
C ILE A 96 -3.56 -0.97 38.07
N ARG A 97 -3.10 -1.01 39.32
CA ARG A 97 -3.86 -0.58 40.49
C ARG A 97 -3.17 0.55 41.25
N ALA A 98 -3.96 1.46 41.81
CA ALA A 98 -3.49 2.49 42.73
C ALA A 98 -4.48 2.63 43.90
N ASP A 99 -4.04 3.24 45.00
CA ASP A 99 -4.87 3.41 46.20
C ASP A 99 -6.05 4.37 45.97
N ASP A 100 -5.91 5.28 45.02
CA ASP A 100 -6.92 6.28 44.66
C ASP A 100 -7.39 6.10 43.20
N GLU A 101 -8.71 6.20 42.99
CA GLU A 101 -9.35 6.00 41.69
C GLU A 101 -8.92 7.04 40.66
N VAL A 102 -8.66 8.30 41.09
CA VAL A 102 -8.21 9.36 40.19
C VAL A 102 -6.79 9.07 39.73
N GLN A 103 -5.92 8.66 40.65
CA GLN A 103 -4.56 8.25 40.31
C GLN A 103 -4.52 7.02 39.40
N GLU A 104 -5.37 6.01 39.66
CA GLU A 104 -5.49 4.81 38.83
C GLU A 104 -5.86 5.17 37.39
N LYS A 105 -6.91 5.99 37.21
CA LYS A 105 -7.35 6.47 35.89
C LYS A 105 -6.27 7.29 35.17
N ALA A 106 -5.54 8.14 35.89
CA ALA A 106 -4.44 8.91 35.31
C ALA A 106 -3.30 8.02 34.82
N LEU A 107 -2.98 6.94 35.54
CA LEU A 107 -1.99 5.95 35.12
C LEU A 107 -2.45 5.18 33.87
N HIS A 108 -3.70 4.73 33.84
CA HIS A 108 -4.28 4.07 32.67
C HIS A 108 -4.20 4.96 31.43
N GLN A 109 -4.62 6.22 31.58
CA GLN A 109 -4.55 7.21 30.50
C GLN A 109 -3.11 7.41 30.02
N GLN A 110 -2.16 7.59 30.94
CA GLN A 110 -0.75 7.80 30.59
C GLN A 110 -0.17 6.63 29.79
N VAL A 111 -0.44 5.37 30.20
CA VAL A 111 0.05 4.18 29.49
C VAL A 111 -0.59 4.06 28.10
N ILE A 112 -1.91 4.25 27.99
CA ILE A 112 -2.63 4.17 26.71
C ILE A 112 -2.22 5.30 25.76
N TYR A 113 -1.95 6.52 26.26
CA TYR A 113 -1.53 7.63 25.41
C TYR A 113 -0.13 7.39 24.82
N ARG A 114 0.80 6.80 25.58
CA ARG A 114 2.08 6.35 25.00
C ARG A 114 1.89 5.28 23.93
N HIS A 115 0.88 4.42 24.06
CA HIS A 115 0.52 3.47 22.99
C HIS A 115 0.01 4.18 21.73
N PHE A 116 -0.78 5.25 21.86
CA PHE A 116 -1.16 6.11 20.72
C PHE A 116 0.06 6.79 20.07
N ALA A 117 1.04 7.21 20.87
CA ALA A 117 2.30 7.74 20.37
C ALA A 117 3.04 6.68 19.52
N TRP A 118 3.05 5.42 19.95
CA TRP A 118 3.65 4.33 19.18
C TRP A 118 2.92 4.10 17.84
N LEU A 119 1.58 4.01 17.85
CA LEU A 119 0.78 3.89 16.62
C LEU A 119 1.06 5.05 15.65
N THR A 120 1.19 6.26 16.20
CA THR A 120 1.51 7.49 15.46
C THR A 120 2.92 7.44 14.86
N ALA A 121 3.93 7.09 15.64
CA ALA A 121 5.28 6.94 15.13
C ALA A 121 5.38 5.86 14.05
N LEU A 122 4.71 4.72 14.25
CA LEU A 122 4.71 3.62 13.28
C LEU A 122 4.03 4.02 11.96
N ARG A 123 2.85 4.67 11.99
CA ARG A 123 2.19 5.10 10.75
C ARG A 123 3.05 6.09 9.96
N PHE A 124 3.67 7.06 10.62
CA PHE A 124 4.57 8.02 9.97
C PHE A 124 5.81 7.33 9.39
N GLN A 125 6.44 6.44 10.14
CA GLN A 125 7.60 5.66 9.69
C GLN A 125 7.27 4.83 8.44
N LEU A 126 6.08 4.22 8.37
CA LEU A 126 5.64 3.45 7.21
C LEU A 126 5.24 4.33 6.02
N ARG A 127 4.93 5.61 6.24
CA ARG A 127 4.61 6.61 5.19
C ARG A 127 5.83 7.37 4.66
N GLU A 128 7.02 7.15 5.24
CA GLU A 128 8.28 7.67 4.69
C GLU A 128 8.54 7.11 3.30
N THR A 129 8.72 7.97 2.30
CA THR A 129 8.89 7.53 0.91
C THR A 129 10.27 6.90 0.69
N LYS A 130 10.32 5.68 0.14
CA LYS A 130 11.57 5.03 -0.29
C LYS A 130 11.81 5.25 -1.79
N SER A 131 13.07 5.14 -2.22
CA SER A 131 13.47 5.40 -3.62
C SER A 131 12.79 4.48 -4.65
N TRP A 132 12.31 3.33 -4.20
CA TRP A 132 11.70 2.30 -5.04
C TRP A 132 10.17 2.30 -5.02
N GLU A 133 9.56 3.22 -4.28
CA GLU A 133 8.10 3.38 -4.20
C GLU A 133 7.56 4.21 -5.37
N HIS A 134 6.30 4.00 -5.70
CA HIS A 134 5.69 4.44 -6.95
C HIS A 134 4.73 5.61 -6.77
N VAL A 135 4.23 5.83 -5.56
CA VAL A 135 3.19 6.85 -5.30
C VAL A 135 3.58 8.27 -5.71
N LYS A 136 4.83 8.69 -5.45
CA LYS A 136 5.35 10.04 -5.79
C LYS A 136 6.19 10.06 -7.07
N THR A 137 6.69 8.91 -7.52
CA THR A 137 7.59 8.81 -8.68
C THR A 137 6.83 8.56 -9.99
N LYS A 138 5.75 7.77 -9.96
CA LYS A 138 4.96 7.46 -11.14
C LYS A 138 3.88 8.51 -11.37
N SER A 139 3.92 9.09 -12.56
CA SER A 139 3.03 10.17 -12.98
C SER A 139 1.53 9.91 -12.83
N TYR A 140 1.05 8.68 -13.07
CA TYR A 140 -0.37 8.33 -12.90
C TYR A 140 -0.78 8.27 -11.41
N ASN A 141 0.13 7.86 -10.51
CA ASN A 141 -0.15 7.88 -9.08
C ASN A 141 -0.15 9.32 -8.55
N LYS A 142 0.82 10.13 -8.98
CA LYS A 142 0.89 11.56 -8.63
C LYS A 142 -0.36 12.33 -9.05
N GLU A 143 -0.90 12.05 -10.24
CA GLU A 143 -2.17 12.63 -10.68
C GLU A 143 -3.34 12.14 -9.82
N TYR A 144 -3.35 10.87 -9.43
CA TYR A 144 -4.42 10.30 -8.62
C TYR A 144 -4.45 10.87 -7.18
N LEU A 145 -3.33 11.39 -6.67
CA LEU A 145 -3.26 12.09 -5.37
C LEU A 145 -4.15 13.33 -5.30
N GLN A 146 -4.64 13.88 -6.41
CA GLN A 146 -5.60 14.98 -6.36
C GLN A 146 -6.96 14.58 -5.77
N TYR A 147 -7.25 13.27 -5.70
CA TYR A 147 -8.54 12.76 -5.23
C TYR A 147 -8.59 12.45 -3.73
N TYR A 148 -7.46 12.43 -3.03
CA TYR A 148 -7.39 12.09 -1.61
C TYR A 148 -6.13 12.66 -0.98
N LYS A 149 -6.12 12.81 0.35
CA LYS A 149 -4.97 13.30 1.10
C LYS A 149 -4.40 12.19 1.96
N VAL A 150 -3.09 12.21 2.16
CA VAL A 150 -2.40 11.31 3.10
C VAL A 150 -2.06 12.13 4.35
N PRO A 151 -2.72 11.90 5.50
CA PRO A 151 -2.54 12.76 6.67
C PRO A 151 -1.09 12.88 7.13
N GLU A 152 -0.31 11.80 7.06
CA GLU A 152 1.11 11.78 7.45
C GLU A 152 2.02 12.62 6.53
N TRP A 153 1.51 13.13 5.41
CA TRP A 153 2.23 14.06 4.54
C TRP A 153 1.81 15.52 4.73
N GLU A 154 0.67 15.76 5.39
CA GLU A 154 0.11 17.09 5.61
C GLU A 154 0.50 17.64 7.00
N SER A 155 0.77 16.76 7.98
CA SER A 155 1.24 17.14 9.33
C SER A 155 2.67 16.65 9.59
N LYS A 156 3.33 17.26 10.58
CA LYS A 156 4.64 16.79 11.06
C LYS A 156 4.43 15.79 12.19
N LEU A 157 5.33 14.79 12.25
CA LEU A 157 5.34 13.79 13.31
C LEU A 157 5.40 14.44 14.71
N GLU A 158 6.20 15.49 14.87
CA GLU A 158 6.36 16.21 16.15
C GLU A 158 5.03 16.77 16.67
N ASP A 159 4.24 17.42 15.80
CA ASP A 159 2.96 18.03 16.16
C ASP A 159 1.94 16.98 16.62
N GLU A 160 1.97 15.81 16.01
CA GLU A 160 1.08 14.68 16.32
C GLU A 160 1.52 13.94 17.60
N LEU A 161 2.82 13.80 17.84
CA LEU A 161 3.35 13.13 19.03
C LEU A 161 3.22 13.97 20.30
N LYS A 162 3.29 15.30 20.19
CA LYS A 162 3.11 16.25 21.30
C LYS A 162 1.78 16.05 22.05
N VAL A 163 0.75 15.55 21.39
CA VAL A 163 -0.56 15.30 22.00
C VAL A 163 -0.51 14.13 23.00
N PHE A 164 0.48 13.23 22.85
CA PHE A 164 0.55 11.97 23.57
C PHE A 164 1.75 11.85 24.52
N LEU A 165 2.82 12.58 24.27
CA LEU A 165 4.08 12.51 25.00
C LEU A 165 4.36 13.81 25.75
N SER A 166 5.07 13.74 26.87
CA SER A 166 5.64 14.93 27.51
C SER A 166 6.73 15.56 26.64
N ASP A 167 7.06 16.82 26.88
CA ASP A 167 8.12 17.52 26.12
C ASP A 167 9.47 16.79 26.20
N ASP A 168 9.85 16.28 27.38
CA ASP A 168 11.09 15.52 27.57
C ASP A 168 11.10 14.21 26.76
N GLU A 169 10.00 13.46 26.78
CA GLU A 169 9.86 12.21 26.02
C GLU A 169 9.86 12.48 24.52
N LEU A 170 9.18 13.54 24.09
CA LEU A 170 9.13 13.96 22.70
C LEU A 170 10.53 14.30 22.18
N GLN A 171 11.31 15.10 22.92
CA GLN A 171 12.69 15.44 22.54
C GLN A 171 13.57 14.19 22.44
N TYR A 172 13.48 13.28 23.41
CA TYR A 172 14.19 12.01 23.36
C TYR A 172 13.81 11.19 22.13
N VAL A 173 12.51 10.96 21.88
CA VAL A 173 12.02 10.16 20.76
C VAL A 173 12.46 10.76 19.42
N LEU A 174 12.33 12.08 19.24
CA LEU A 174 12.70 12.76 17.99
C LEU A 174 14.19 12.66 17.67
N SER A 175 15.05 12.59 18.70
CA SER A 175 16.50 12.42 18.57
C SER A 175 16.93 11.03 18.07
N THR A 176 16.03 10.05 18.13
CA THR A 176 16.34 8.65 17.81
C THR A 176 16.07 8.31 16.34
N LYS A 177 16.71 7.25 15.85
CA LYS A 177 16.52 6.78 14.46
C LYS A 177 15.20 6.02 14.27
N ASN A 178 14.94 5.02 15.12
CA ASN A 178 13.70 4.24 15.08
C ASN A 178 12.79 4.68 16.22
N ARG A 179 11.95 5.66 15.92
CA ARG A 179 11.09 6.33 16.90
C ARG A 179 10.06 5.38 17.50
N ALA A 180 9.43 4.54 16.67
CA ALA A 180 8.43 3.58 17.12
C ALA A 180 9.03 2.56 18.12
N THR A 181 10.22 2.02 17.82
CA THR A 181 10.94 1.13 18.74
C THR A 181 11.20 1.79 20.09
N GLN A 182 11.63 3.05 20.09
CA GLN A 182 11.95 3.75 21.33
C GLN A 182 10.72 4.05 22.18
N ILE A 183 9.56 4.29 21.56
CA ILE A 183 8.31 4.45 22.30
C ILE A 183 7.89 3.13 22.97
N ILE A 184 8.06 1.97 22.33
CA ILE A 184 7.83 0.67 23.01
C ILE A 184 8.79 0.52 24.21
N ALA A 185 10.07 0.87 24.05
CA ALA A 185 11.04 0.79 25.14
C ALA A 185 10.67 1.72 26.32
N LEU A 186 10.18 2.93 26.05
CA LEU A 186 9.68 3.84 27.09
C LEU A 186 8.45 3.27 27.82
N GLN A 187 7.52 2.66 27.08
CA GLN A 187 6.35 2.01 27.67
C GLN A 187 6.75 0.83 28.57
N SER A 188 7.68 -0.03 28.14
CA SER A 188 8.22 -1.11 28.97
C SER A 188 8.92 -0.58 30.22
N ALA A 189 9.72 0.49 30.10
CA ALA A 189 10.35 1.13 31.26
C ALA A 189 9.33 1.69 32.26
N GLN A 190 8.20 2.21 31.79
CA GLN A 190 7.09 2.62 32.65
C GLN A 190 6.48 1.43 33.38
N LEU A 191 6.20 0.32 32.68
CA LEU A 191 5.64 -0.87 33.32
C LEU A 191 6.58 -1.44 34.39
N ARG A 192 7.88 -1.46 34.12
CA ARG A 192 8.89 -1.84 35.12
C ARG A 192 8.78 -0.98 36.37
N LYS A 193 8.73 0.35 36.21
CA LYS A 193 8.58 1.28 37.33
C LYS A 193 7.29 1.02 38.13
N LEU A 194 6.17 0.79 37.45
CA LEU A 194 4.89 0.49 38.12
C LEU A 194 4.92 -0.85 38.87
N ASN A 195 5.65 -1.85 38.35
CA ASN A 195 5.88 -3.11 39.05
C ASN A 195 6.79 -2.94 40.28
N GLU A 196 7.90 -2.20 40.16
CA GLU A 196 8.79 -1.85 41.29
C GLU A 196 8.04 -1.07 42.39
N GLU A 197 7.05 -0.25 42.01
CA GLU A 197 6.17 0.49 42.93
C GLU A 197 5.02 -0.38 43.50
N GLY A 198 4.91 -1.66 43.13
CA GLY A 198 3.86 -2.56 43.60
C GLY A 198 2.47 -2.32 42.99
N LYS A 199 2.35 -1.43 41.99
CA LYS A 199 1.10 -1.12 41.28
C LYS A 199 0.70 -2.17 40.25
N ILE A 200 1.64 -3.06 39.91
CA ILE A 200 1.44 -4.21 39.02
C ILE A 200 2.09 -5.43 39.66
N SER A 201 1.35 -6.53 39.78
CA SER A 201 1.90 -7.80 40.25
C SER A 201 2.85 -8.42 39.20
N GLU A 202 3.77 -9.28 39.62
CA GLU A 202 4.75 -9.95 38.72
C GLU A 202 4.09 -10.68 37.54
N TYR A 203 2.99 -11.40 37.80
CA TYR A 203 2.25 -12.11 36.76
C TYR A 203 1.61 -11.15 35.75
N ASN A 204 1.05 -10.05 36.24
CA ASN A 204 0.42 -9.04 35.41
C ASN A 204 1.44 -8.24 34.59
N TYR A 205 2.60 -7.93 35.20
CA TYR A 205 3.72 -7.27 34.53
C TYR A 205 4.22 -8.13 33.36
N THR A 206 4.44 -9.43 33.60
CA THR A 206 4.83 -10.38 32.56
C THR A 206 3.80 -10.46 31.44
N ALA A 207 2.50 -10.47 31.77
CA ALA A 207 1.43 -10.49 30.79
C ALA A 207 1.38 -9.22 29.91
N LEU A 208 1.63 -8.05 30.49
CA LEU A 208 1.71 -6.78 29.75
C LEU A 208 2.98 -6.70 28.88
N GLU A 209 4.14 -7.11 29.39
CA GLU A 209 5.39 -7.18 28.62
C GLU A 209 5.26 -8.11 27.41
N ASN A 210 4.52 -9.22 27.54
CA ASN A 210 4.20 -10.08 26.41
C ASN A 210 3.36 -9.35 25.33
N GLN A 211 2.48 -8.40 25.69
CA GLN A 211 1.78 -7.58 24.70
C GLN A 211 2.75 -6.68 23.93
N PHE A 212 3.73 -6.07 24.61
CA PHE A 212 4.75 -5.28 23.93
C PHE A 212 5.64 -6.12 23.03
N LYS A 213 6.01 -7.33 23.44
CA LYS A 213 6.71 -8.28 22.58
C LYS A 213 5.93 -8.57 21.29
N GLU A 214 4.63 -8.83 21.40
CA GLU A 214 3.76 -9.08 20.24
C GLU A 214 3.62 -7.85 19.34
N LEU A 215 3.44 -6.66 19.90
CA LEU A 215 3.39 -5.40 19.15
C LEU A 215 4.73 -5.08 18.46
N TYR A 216 5.85 -5.37 19.13
CA TYR A 216 7.19 -5.21 18.58
C TYR A 216 7.45 -6.18 17.41
N ASP A 217 6.97 -7.43 17.51
CA ASP A 217 7.03 -8.39 16.41
C ASP A 217 6.21 -7.91 15.19
N GLN A 218 4.99 -7.38 15.41
CA GLN A 218 4.21 -6.78 14.33
C GLN A 218 4.90 -5.57 13.70
N GLN A 219 5.52 -4.69 14.51
CA GLN A 219 6.33 -3.59 14.00
C GLN A 219 7.47 -4.08 13.12
N GLY A 220 8.24 -5.08 13.58
CA GLY A 220 9.35 -5.66 12.81
C GLY A 220 8.88 -6.27 11.48
N LYS A 221 7.70 -6.91 11.46
CA LYS A 221 7.08 -7.41 10.22
C LYS A 221 6.69 -6.28 9.27
N CYS A 222 6.09 -5.20 9.77
CA CYS A 222 5.80 -3.99 8.98
C CYS A 222 7.08 -3.37 8.39
N GLU A 223 8.13 -3.22 9.20
CA GLU A 223 9.43 -2.70 8.77
C GLU A 223 10.08 -3.58 7.70
N ARG A 224 9.96 -4.90 7.82
CA ARG A 224 10.45 -5.84 6.80
C ARG A 224 9.74 -5.63 5.46
N ILE A 225 8.41 -5.53 5.46
CA ILE A 225 7.65 -5.23 4.25
C ILE A 225 8.07 -3.87 3.70
N LYS A 226 8.16 -2.83 4.53
CA LYS A 226 8.52 -1.47 4.08
C LYS A 226 9.94 -1.39 3.50
N ASN A 227 10.92 -2.01 4.14
CA ASN A 227 12.34 -1.83 3.81
C ASN A 227 12.89 -2.83 2.77
N PHE A 228 12.22 -3.97 2.56
CA PHE A 228 12.64 -4.96 1.56
C PHE A 228 11.61 -5.06 0.44
N PRO A 229 11.85 -4.47 -0.75
CA PRO A 229 10.91 -4.54 -1.87
C PRO A 229 10.80 -5.95 -2.46
N TYR A 230 9.78 -6.15 -3.30
CA TYR A 230 9.71 -7.35 -4.14
C TYR A 230 10.98 -7.46 -5.02
N PRO A 231 11.56 -8.67 -5.21
CA PRO A 231 12.87 -8.77 -5.85
C PRO A 231 12.86 -8.21 -7.26
N ARG A 232 13.76 -7.24 -7.49
CA ARG A 232 13.72 -6.37 -8.66
C ARG A 232 13.92 -7.12 -9.98
N GLN A 233 14.65 -8.23 -9.97
CA GLN A 233 14.81 -9.10 -11.14
C GLN A 233 13.47 -9.65 -11.67
N PHE A 234 12.52 -9.99 -10.77
CA PHE A 234 11.21 -10.48 -11.17
C PHE A 234 10.31 -9.35 -11.70
N SER A 235 10.41 -8.15 -11.14
CA SER A 235 9.73 -6.98 -11.71
C SER A 235 10.29 -6.61 -13.09
N SER A 236 11.61 -6.63 -13.24
CA SER A 236 12.28 -6.30 -14.52
C SER A 236 11.94 -7.29 -15.63
N ILE A 237 11.97 -8.61 -15.37
CA ILE A 237 11.63 -9.61 -16.39
C ILE A 237 10.18 -9.45 -16.86
N ASN A 238 9.24 -9.18 -15.95
CA ASN A 238 7.83 -8.97 -16.34
C ASN A 238 7.66 -7.72 -17.20
N LEU A 239 8.35 -6.63 -16.85
CA LEU A 239 8.34 -5.39 -17.62
C LEU A 239 8.91 -5.60 -19.03
N TYR A 240 10.02 -6.33 -19.16
CA TYR A 240 10.64 -6.59 -20.46
C TYR A 240 9.75 -7.45 -21.35
N PHE A 241 9.17 -8.53 -20.83
CA PHE A 241 8.26 -9.40 -21.58
C PHE A 241 7.00 -8.65 -22.01
N THR A 242 6.39 -7.89 -21.09
CA THR A 242 5.21 -7.08 -21.38
C THR A 242 5.50 -6.04 -22.48
N ASN A 243 6.65 -5.36 -22.41
CA ASN A 243 7.03 -4.38 -23.43
C ASN A 243 7.34 -5.03 -24.78
N ALA A 244 8.03 -6.18 -24.79
CA ALA A 244 8.31 -6.94 -26.00
C ALA A 244 7.01 -7.42 -26.67
N LEU A 245 6.07 -7.95 -25.89
CA LEU A 245 4.75 -8.33 -26.38
C LEU A 245 4.02 -7.14 -26.99
N CYS A 246 3.94 -6.01 -26.28
CA CYS A 246 3.27 -4.80 -26.77
C CYS A 246 3.87 -4.27 -28.08
N PHE A 247 5.18 -4.44 -28.29
CA PHE A 247 5.84 -4.07 -29.53
C PHE A 247 5.51 -5.03 -30.68
N LEU A 248 5.42 -6.34 -30.40
CA LEU A 248 5.15 -7.36 -31.42
C LEU A 248 3.67 -7.50 -31.78
N LEU A 249 2.74 -7.12 -30.90
CA LEU A 249 1.30 -7.25 -31.10
C LEU A 249 0.81 -6.63 -32.43
N PRO A 250 1.12 -5.36 -32.75
CA PRO A 250 0.74 -4.77 -34.03
C PRO A 250 1.28 -5.54 -35.25
N LEU A 251 2.53 -5.98 -35.18
CA LEU A 251 3.18 -6.70 -36.28
C LEU A 251 2.53 -8.07 -36.52
N GLY A 252 2.16 -8.77 -35.44
CA GLY A 252 1.46 -10.05 -35.50
C GLY A 252 0.04 -9.90 -36.04
N PHE A 253 -0.71 -8.89 -35.58
CA PHE A 253 -2.05 -8.61 -36.12
C PHE A 253 -2.01 -8.20 -37.59
N LEU A 254 -1.01 -7.41 -38.01
CA LEU A 254 -0.79 -7.10 -39.43
C LEU A 254 -0.65 -8.39 -40.25
N GLY A 255 0.12 -9.36 -39.77
CA GLY A 255 0.29 -10.65 -40.46
C GLY A 255 -0.98 -11.47 -40.58
N GLU A 256 -1.89 -11.40 -39.61
CA GLU A 256 -3.17 -12.11 -39.71
C GLU A 256 -4.19 -11.37 -40.58
N PHE A 257 -4.32 -10.04 -40.42
CA PHE A 257 -5.25 -9.27 -41.24
C PHE A 257 -4.78 -9.12 -42.69
N SER A 258 -3.47 -9.15 -42.96
CA SER A 258 -2.96 -9.10 -44.34
C SER A 258 -3.38 -10.31 -45.17
N LYS A 259 -3.52 -11.49 -44.54
CA LYS A 259 -4.00 -12.71 -45.23
C LYS A 259 -5.48 -12.60 -45.65
N MET A 260 -6.22 -11.68 -45.04
CA MET A 260 -7.65 -11.49 -45.27
C MET A 260 -7.95 -10.38 -46.30
N ILE A 261 -6.91 -9.70 -46.79
CA ILE A 261 -7.02 -8.59 -47.76
C ILE A 261 -7.79 -9.04 -49.02
N GLU A 262 -7.46 -10.21 -49.57
CA GLU A 262 -8.11 -10.69 -50.81
C GLU A 262 -9.63 -10.87 -50.67
N LYS A 263 -10.11 -11.20 -49.46
CA LYS A 263 -11.53 -11.50 -49.20
C LYS A 263 -12.33 -10.27 -48.75
N PHE A 264 -11.71 -9.35 -48.02
CA PHE A 264 -12.42 -8.24 -47.35
C PHE A 264 -11.91 -6.85 -47.77
N GLY A 265 -10.93 -6.78 -48.67
CA GLY A 265 -10.31 -5.55 -49.16
C GLY A 265 -9.18 -5.03 -48.25
N ASP A 266 -8.43 -4.06 -48.78
CA ASP A 266 -7.21 -3.53 -48.13
C ASP A 266 -7.49 -2.82 -46.79
N HIS A 267 -8.73 -2.36 -46.57
CA HIS A 267 -9.10 -1.63 -45.36
C HIS A 267 -9.13 -2.52 -44.10
N ILE A 268 -9.17 -3.85 -44.24
CA ILE A 268 -9.19 -4.77 -43.09
C ILE A 268 -7.95 -4.63 -42.20
N VAL A 269 -6.81 -4.22 -42.77
CA VAL A 269 -5.54 -4.04 -42.07
C VAL A 269 -5.65 -3.00 -40.94
N TRP A 270 -6.56 -2.03 -41.06
CA TRP A 270 -6.80 -1.02 -40.03
C TRP A 270 -7.38 -1.59 -38.73
N LEU A 271 -7.96 -2.80 -38.75
CA LEU A 271 -8.37 -3.52 -37.53
C LEU A 271 -7.18 -3.89 -36.63
N THR A 272 -5.95 -3.88 -37.16
CA THR A 272 -4.72 -4.03 -36.35
C THR A 272 -4.70 -3.07 -35.17
N ILE A 273 -5.12 -1.82 -35.36
CA ILE A 273 -5.06 -0.77 -34.33
C ILE A 273 -5.96 -1.10 -33.13
N PRO A 274 -7.30 -1.23 -33.27
CA PRO A 274 -8.17 -1.48 -32.12
C PRO A 274 -7.83 -2.80 -31.40
N PHE A 275 -7.46 -3.85 -32.13
CA PHE A 275 -7.10 -5.14 -31.52
C PHE A 275 -5.77 -5.09 -30.77
N SER A 276 -4.75 -4.42 -31.34
CA SER A 276 -3.46 -4.22 -30.65
C SER A 276 -3.63 -3.36 -29.41
N VAL A 277 -4.40 -2.27 -29.51
CA VAL A 277 -4.67 -1.38 -28.38
C VAL A 277 -5.39 -2.13 -27.27
N LEU A 278 -6.43 -2.89 -27.59
CA LEU A 278 -7.19 -3.66 -26.60
C LEU A 278 -6.30 -4.67 -25.88
N LEU A 279 -5.60 -5.54 -26.63
CA LEU A 279 -4.81 -6.62 -26.03
C LEU A 279 -3.58 -6.08 -25.30
N GLY A 280 -2.87 -5.12 -25.89
CA GLY A 280 -1.72 -4.49 -25.25
C GLY A 280 -2.11 -3.68 -24.00
N TRP A 281 -3.26 -3.01 -24.01
CA TRP A 281 -3.79 -2.34 -22.82
C TRP A 281 -4.03 -3.33 -21.69
N VAL A 282 -4.65 -4.48 -21.94
CA VAL A 282 -4.87 -5.51 -20.90
C VAL A 282 -3.56 -5.92 -20.22
N PHE A 283 -2.51 -6.26 -20.98
CA PHE A 283 -1.22 -6.66 -20.40
C PHE A 283 -0.51 -5.52 -19.67
N LEU A 284 -0.53 -4.30 -20.21
CA LEU A 284 0.06 -3.13 -19.55
C LEU A 284 -0.66 -2.76 -18.26
N VAL A 285 -1.98 -2.96 -18.21
CA VAL A 285 -2.80 -2.76 -17.02
C VAL A 285 -2.51 -3.81 -15.96
N LEU A 286 -2.40 -5.08 -16.35
CA LEU A 286 -2.03 -6.16 -15.43
C LEU A 286 -0.69 -5.88 -14.75
N GLU A 287 0.30 -5.40 -15.50
CA GLU A 287 1.60 -5.01 -14.95
C GLU A 287 1.50 -3.80 -14.01
N GLN A 288 0.67 -2.80 -14.35
CA GLN A 288 0.44 -1.62 -13.53
C GLN A 288 -0.28 -1.93 -12.22
N ILE A 289 -1.22 -2.90 -12.22
CA ILE A 289 -1.92 -3.36 -11.01
C ILE A 289 -0.93 -4.04 -10.06
N GLY A 290 -0.08 -4.95 -10.57
CA GLY A 290 0.95 -5.60 -9.77
C GLY A 290 1.92 -4.60 -9.14
N GLU A 291 2.39 -3.62 -9.94
CA GLU A 291 3.24 -2.54 -9.44
C GLU A 291 2.55 -1.70 -8.34
N SER A 292 1.26 -1.39 -8.51
CA SER A 292 0.50 -0.61 -7.53
C SER A 292 0.20 -1.35 -6.22
N THR A 293 0.31 -2.69 -6.21
CA THR A 293 0.04 -3.53 -5.03
C THR A 293 1.34 -3.91 -4.29
N GLU A 294 2.50 -3.64 -4.91
CA GLU A 294 3.81 -4.06 -4.40
C GLU A 294 4.18 -3.42 -3.04
N ASN A 295 3.72 -2.19 -2.79
CA ASN A 295 4.11 -1.39 -1.62
C ASN A 295 2.88 -0.98 -0.81
N PRO A 296 2.41 -1.79 0.16
CA PRO A 296 1.09 -1.59 0.79
C PRO A 296 1.02 -0.44 1.82
N PHE A 297 2.11 0.29 2.02
CA PHE A 297 2.22 1.38 2.99
C PHE A 297 2.60 2.72 2.35
N GLU A 298 2.78 2.79 1.03
CA GLU A 298 3.28 4.00 0.36
C GLU A 298 2.27 5.16 0.38
N GLY A 299 1.00 4.92 0.69
CA GLY A 299 -0.05 5.95 0.68
C GLY A 299 -0.80 6.01 -0.63
N ASN A 300 -0.84 4.90 -1.37
CA ASN A 300 -1.64 4.75 -2.57
C ASN A 300 -3.13 4.56 -2.23
N ALA A 301 -4.03 4.85 -3.17
CA ALA A 301 -5.46 4.71 -3.01
C ALA A 301 -5.89 3.28 -2.66
N ASN A 302 -5.12 2.27 -3.09
CA ASN A 302 -5.40 0.85 -2.81
C ASN A 302 -4.65 0.29 -1.60
N ASP A 303 -3.78 1.08 -0.97
CA ASP A 303 -3.00 0.65 0.18
C ASP A 303 -3.86 0.42 1.40
N ILE A 304 -3.30 -0.27 2.38
CA ILE A 304 -3.95 -0.52 3.66
C ILE A 304 -4.22 0.82 4.36
N PRO A 305 -5.43 1.01 4.92
CA PRO A 305 -5.81 2.27 5.51
C PRO A 305 -5.25 2.40 6.94
N ILE A 306 -3.92 2.46 7.07
CA ILE A 306 -3.23 2.44 8.36
C ILE A 306 -3.56 3.67 9.23
N THR A 307 -3.95 4.78 8.62
CA THR A 307 -4.36 5.99 9.35
C THR A 307 -5.73 5.80 10.00
N GLN A 308 -6.72 5.31 9.24
CA GLN A 308 -8.04 4.97 9.76
C GLN A 308 -7.95 3.87 10.80
N ILE A 309 -7.16 2.83 10.57
CA ILE A 309 -6.98 1.75 11.55
C ILE A 309 -6.44 2.32 12.87
N SER A 310 -5.42 3.18 12.81
CA SER A 310 -4.85 3.82 14.01
C SER A 310 -5.89 4.71 14.72
N ARG A 311 -6.70 5.46 13.96
CA ARG A 311 -7.79 6.27 14.53
C ARG A 311 -8.88 5.42 15.18
N ASN A 312 -9.23 4.28 14.61
CA ASN A 312 -10.21 3.38 15.22
C ASN A 312 -9.69 2.78 16.52
N ILE A 313 -8.41 2.38 16.57
CA ILE A 313 -7.78 1.93 17.82
C ILE A 313 -7.78 3.05 18.86
N GLU A 314 -7.49 4.29 18.44
CA GLU A 314 -7.53 5.46 19.32
C GLU A 314 -8.93 5.68 19.91
N ILE A 315 -9.98 5.63 19.09
CA ILE A 315 -11.37 5.76 19.52
C ILE A 315 -11.72 4.65 20.52
N ASP A 316 -11.46 3.38 20.16
CA ASP A 316 -11.82 2.23 21.01
C ASP A 316 -11.17 2.32 22.39
N LEU A 317 -9.87 2.68 22.45
CA LEU A 317 -9.14 2.75 23.72
C LEU A 317 -9.52 3.98 24.56
N ARG A 318 -9.84 5.11 23.93
CA ARG A 318 -10.40 6.29 24.64
C ARG A 318 -11.79 6.00 25.20
N GLU A 319 -12.63 5.26 24.48
CA GLU A 319 -13.91 4.76 24.99
C GLU A 319 -13.71 3.83 26.20
N MET A 320 -12.72 2.94 26.16
CA MET A 320 -12.36 2.09 27.32
C MET A 320 -11.92 2.90 28.54
N LEU A 321 -11.29 4.07 28.33
CA LEU A 321 -10.93 5.02 29.40
C LEU A 321 -12.14 5.83 29.91
N GLY A 322 -13.29 5.75 29.24
CA GLY A 322 -14.48 6.55 29.58
C GLY A 322 -14.42 8.01 29.11
N GLU A 323 -13.52 8.33 28.17
CA GLU A 323 -13.46 9.66 27.56
C GLU A 323 -14.71 9.91 26.71
N LYS A 324 -15.28 11.12 26.80
CA LYS A 324 -16.48 11.52 26.04
C LYS A 324 -16.14 12.25 24.74
N GLU A 325 -15.02 12.95 24.71
CA GLU A 325 -14.54 13.68 23.54
C GLU A 325 -13.65 12.78 22.70
N LEU A 326 -14.28 12.02 21.81
CA LEU A 326 -13.59 11.08 20.94
C LEU A 326 -13.20 11.77 19.63
N PRO A 327 -12.01 11.47 19.08
CA PRO A 327 -11.63 11.99 17.78
C PRO A 327 -12.54 11.39 16.69
N PRO A 328 -12.89 12.15 15.64
CA PRO A 328 -13.79 11.64 14.61
C PRO A 328 -13.15 10.49 13.82
N ALA A 329 -13.96 9.50 13.46
CA ALA A 329 -13.55 8.41 12.58
C ALA A 329 -13.18 8.95 11.19
N ILE A 330 -12.09 8.44 10.60
CA ILE A 330 -11.65 8.83 9.26
C ILE A 330 -12.65 8.31 8.23
N GLN A 331 -13.32 9.23 7.54
CA GLN A 331 -14.29 8.93 6.50
C GLN A 331 -13.60 8.81 5.12
N PRO A 332 -14.13 7.96 4.21
CA PRO A 332 -13.64 7.89 2.84
C PRO A 332 -13.78 9.24 2.12
N VAL A 333 -12.72 9.70 1.47
CA VAL A 333 -12.75 10.83 0.53
C VAL A 333 -12.70 10.26 -0.88
N ASN A 334 -13.71 10.54 -1.70
CA ASN A 334 -13.83 9.95 -3.05
C ASN A 334 -13.76 8.41 -3.06
N ASN A 335 -14.38 7.77 -2.06
CA ASN A 335 -14.32 6.32 -1.80
C ASN A 335 -12.92 5.79 -1.44
N ILE A 336 -11.97 6.65 -1.07
CA ILE A 336 -10.62 6.26 -0.67
C ILE A 336 -10.46 6.54 0.82
N VAL A 337 -10.10 5.50 1.56
CA VAL A 337 -9.83 5.54 2.99
C VAL A 337 -8.33 5.37 3.23
N MET A 338 -7.74 6.16 4.13
CA MET A 338 -6.29 6.19 4.36
C MET A 338 -5.84 5.50 5.62
#